data_AF-A0A7U9MPV0-F1
#
_entry.id   AF-A0A7U9MPV0-F1
#
_cell.length_a   1.000
_cell.length_b   1.000
_cell.length_c   1.000
_cell.angle_alpha   90.00
_cell.angle_beta   90.00
_cell.angle_gamma   90.00
#
_symmetry.space_group_name_H-M   'P 1'
#
loop_
_entity.id
_entity.type
_entity.pdbx_description
1 polymer ?
#
loop_
_entity_poly.entity_id
_entity_poly.type
_entity_poly.pdbx_seq_one_letter_code
_entity_poly.pdbx_strand_id
1 'polypeptide(L)'
;MKYTLDTDFSSLNGPKAANWIMGFQDMAEDAFADSSSHSRLLGNLLILEPYLHTIRQGLADRCRTVPAILQEALDILWDYLEGRKAPSDFQDFANNLYAATLNYNVGEEITDAQAEFYEKHIDIPWGSTCEWQILTWLSVLLMEVVAISGGRLDFEEYEEYEQDVDFAEMEEMLNMLADAFIDLTNTPLPSNKASDVMNAQEQVYQTPLFRQFIERIQNGLKAALSATPEQYPALQEEYRQYAILPEEYAAKLLGCL
;
A
#
# COMPACT_ATOMS: atom_id res chain seq x y z
N MET A 1 2.16 -24.17 13.39
CA MET A 1 3.39 -23.95 12.60
C MET A 1 3.38 -22.46 12.30
N LYS A 2 4.40 -21.70 12.72
CA LYS A 2 4.46 -20.27 12.43
C LYS A 2 4.87 -20.12 10.97
N TYR A 3 4.06 -19.44 10.16
CA TYR A 3 4.42 -19.11 8.78
C TYR A 3 5.47 -18.00 8.78
N THR A 4 6.14 -17.82 7.64
CA THR A 4 7.12 -16.76 7.42
C THR A 4 6.96 -16.18 6.02
N LEU A 5 7.62 -15.04 5.76
CA LEU A 5 7.71 -14.44 4.42
C LEU A 5 8.30 -15.41 3.36
N ASP A 6 9.10 -16.40 3.78
CA ASP A 6 9.65 -17.45 2.90
C ASP A 6 8.72 -18.63 2.64
N THR A 7 7.55 -18.67 3.28
CA THR A 7 6.56 -19.70 3.00
C THR A 7 6.09 -19.60 1.55
N ASP A 8 6.20 -20.69 0.79
CA ASP A 8 5.61 -20.79 -0.54
C ASP A 8 4.08 -20.78 -0.44
N PHE A 9 3.48 -19.61 -0.65
CA PHE A 9 2.04 -19.41 -0.56
C PHE A 9 1.27 -20.31 -1.54
N SER A 10 1.84 -20.58 -2.72
CA SER A 10 1.20 -21.40 -3.76
C SER A 10 1.00 -22.86 -3.33
N SER A 11 1.79 -23.33 -2.36
CA SER A 11 1.69 -24.67 -1.77
C SER A 11 0.61 -24.80 -0.69
N LEU A 12 0.06 -23.67 -0.21
CA LEU A 12 -0.95 -23.65 0.84
C LEU A 12 -2.34 -23.98 0.28
N ASN A 13 -3.13 -24.74 1.06
CA ASN A 13 -4.56 -24.94 0.78
C ASN A 13 -5.40 -23.80 1.39
N GLY A 14 -6.69 -23.71 1.05
CA GLY A 14 -7.59 -22.61 1.44
C GLY A 14 -7.44 -22.15 2.91
N PRO A 15 -7.67 -23.03 3.90
CA PRO A 15 -7.54 -22.65 5.32
C PRO A 15 -6.12 -22.25 5.73
N LYS A 16 -5.09 -22.88 5.16
CA LYS A 16 -3.70 -22.51 5.46
C LYS A 16 -3.32 -21.16 4.86
N ALA A 17 -3.79 -20.88 3.65
CA ALA A 17 -3.59 -19.62 2.96
C ALA A 17 -4.31 -18.47 3.70
N ALA A 18 -5.55 -18.70 4.16
CA ALA A 18 -6.26 -17.73 5.00
C ALA A 18 -5.48 -17.38 6.28
N ASN A 19 -4.94 -18.40 6.98
CA ASN A 19 -4.09 -18.17 8.15
C ASN A 19 -2.77 -17.46 7.82
N TRP A 20 -2.25 -17.62 6.61
CA TRP A 20 -1.06 -16.89 6.16
C TRP A 20 -1.39 -15.42 5.91
N ILE A 21 -2.52 -15.11 5.24
CA ILE A 21 -2.97 -13.74 4.98
C ILE A 21 -3.23 -12.99 6.29
N MET A 22 -3.96 -13.60 7.23
CA MET A 22 -4.24 -12.99 8.55
C MET A 22 -2.98 -12.74 9.40
N GLY A 23 -1.87 -13.41 9.10
CA GLY A 23 -0.61 -13.23 9.83
C GLY A 23 0.44 -12.47 9.02
N PHE A 24 0.03 -11.82 7.92
CA PHE A 24 0.97 -11.25 6.98
C PHE A 24 1.79 -10.11 7.58
N GLN A 25 1.15 -9.16 8.27
CA GLN A 25 1.86 -8.06 8.94
C GLN A 25 2.89 -8.60 9.93
N ASP A 26 2.49 -9.49 10.85
CA ASP A 26 3.41 -10.13 11.80
C ASP A 26 4.60 -10.80 11.10
N MET A 27 4.39 -11.45 9.96
CA MET A 27 5.47 -12.09 9.20
C MET A 27 6.40 -11.07 8.53
N ALA A 28 5.87 -9.95 8.04
CA ALA A 28 6.68 -8.86 7.50
C ALA A 28 7.48 -8.19 8.63
N GLU A 29 6.83 -7.87 9.75
CA GLU A 29 7.47 -7.33 10.95
C GLU A 29 8.61 -8.21 11.46
N ASP A 30 8.36 -9.51 11.62
CA ASP A 30 9.37 -10.49 12.03
C ASP A 30 10.54 -10.56 11.04
N ALA A 31 10.27 -10.50 9.72
CA ALA A 31 11.30 -10.58 8.70
C ALA A 31 12.20 -9.33 8.68
N PHE A 32 11.64 -8.17 9.04
CA PHE A 32 12.35 -6.89 9.06
C PHE A 32 12.78 -6.45 10.48
N ALA A 33 12.66 -7.30 11.50
CA ALA A 33 12.95 -6.94 12.88
C ALA A 33 14.38 -6.42 13.12
N ASP A 34 15.35 -6.91 12.35
CA ASP A 34 16.75 -6.47 12.39
C ASP A 34 17.11 -5.48 11.24
N SER A 35 16.10 -4.99 10.51
CA SER A 35 16.29 -4.10 9.36
C SER A 35 16.08 -2.63 9.74
N SER A 36 16.71 -1.73 8.98
CA SER A 36 16.50 -0.29 9.17
C SER A 36 15.13 0.15 8.66
N SER A 37 14.62 1.28 9.19
CA SER A 37 13.46 1.98 8.62
C SER A 37 13.60 2.29 7.11
N HIS A 38 14.82 2.44 6.56
CA HIS A 38 15.00 2.60 5.11
C HIS A 38 14.68 1.32 4.34
N SER A 39 15.11 0.16 4.85
CA SER A 39 14.78 -1.14 4.26
C SER A 39 13.27 -1.41 4.35
N ARG A 40 12.63 -1.03 5.46
CA ARG A 40 11.19 -1.19 5.69
C ARG A 40 10.37 -0.28 4.77
N LEU A 41 10.77 0.98 4.63
CA LEU A 41 10.18 1.91 3.67
C LEU A 41 10.35 1.41 2.22
N LEU A 42 11.54 0.90 1.86
CA LEU A 42 11.74 0.28 0.55
C LEU A 42 10.76 -0.89 0.32
N GLY A 43 10.56 -1.75 1.33
CA GLY A 43 9.59 -2.85 1.26
C GLY A 43 8.18 -2.38 0.90
N ASN A 44 7.71 -1.29 1.52
CA ASN A 44 6.44 -0.65 1.18
C ASN A 44 6.43 -0.10 -0.26
N LEU A 45 7.48 0.64 -0.66
CA LEU A 45 7.56 1.28 -1.98
C LEU A 45 7.62 0.26 -3.14
N LEU A 46 8.29 -0.87 -2.95
CA LEU A 46 8.35 -1.96 -3.95
C LEU A 46 7.00 -2.67 -4.13
N ILE A 47 5.99 -2.37 -3.33
CA ILE A 47 4.62 -2.87 -3.52
C ILE A 47 3.72 -1.76 -4.04
N LEU A 48 3.89 -0.54 -3.53
CA LEU A 48 3.18 0.65 -3.99
C LEU A 48 3.45 0.98 -5.47
N GLU A 49 4.69 0.84 -5.96
CA GLU A 49 5.04 1.11 -7.36
C GLU A 49 4.23 0.24 -8.34
N PRO A 50 4.25 -1.11 -8.24
CA PRO A 50 3.41 -1.94 -9.10
C PRO A 50 1.90 -1.76 -8.87
N TYR A 51 1.48 -1.43 -7.66
CA TYR A 51 0.07 -1.19 -7.36
C TYR A 51 -0.42 0.10 -8.03
N LEU A 52 0.31 1.20 -7.90
CA LEU A 52 0.02 2.45 -8.60
C LEU A 52 0.07 2.27 -10.12
N HIS A 53 1.00 1.45 -10.63
CA HIS A 53 1.03 1.11 -12.05
C HIS A 53 -0.27 0.41 -12.51
N THR A 54 -0.82 -0.50 -11.70
CA THR A 54 -2.10 -1.16 -11.98
C THR A 54 -3.25 -0.14 -12.01
N ILE A 55 -3.30 0.78 -11.04
CA ILE A 55 -4.30 1.86 -11.04
C ILE A 55 -4.15 2.75 -12.28
N ARG A 56 -2.91 3.10 -12.66
CA ARG A 56 -2.62 3.91 -13.84
C ARG A 56 -3.18 3.28 -15.11
N GLN A 57 -3.00 1.97 -15.29
CA GLN A 57 -3.58 1.23 -16.41
C GLN A 57 -5.12 1.25 -16.38
N GLY A 58 -5.73 0.96 -15.22
CA GLY A 58 -7.19 0.95 -15.09
C GLY A 58 -7.82 2.33 -15.31
N LEU A 59 -7.15 3.41 -14.91
CA LEU A 59 -7.60 4.77 -15.16
C LEU A 59 -7.47 5.14 -16.64
N ALA A 60 -6.38 4.74 -17.29
CA ALA A 60 -6.17 4.99 -18.71
C ALA A 60 -7.28 4.34 -19.56
N ASP A 61 -7.70 3.12 -19.22
CA ASP A 61 -8.85 2.45 -19.87
C ASP A 61 -10.16 3.23 -19.73
N ARG A 62 -10.28 4.04 -18.67
CA ARG A 62 -11.41 4.93 -18.40
C ARG A 62 -11.18 6.37 -18.87
N CYS A 63 -10.13 6.62 -19.66
CA CYS A 63 -9.72 7.95 -20.12
C CYS A 63 -9.45 8.95 -18.96
N ARG A 64 -8.98 8.44 -17.82
CA ARG A 64 -8.57 9.21 -16.64
C ARG A 64 -7.05 9.09 -16.45
N THR A 65 -6.48 10.03 -15.73
CA THR A 65 -5.07 10.02 -15.32
C THR A 65 -4.96 9.82 -13.82
N VAL A 66 -3.81 9.32 -13.38
CA VAL A 66 -3.48 9.24 -11.95
C VAL A 66 -3.45 10.68 -11.38
N PRO A 67 -4.15 10.94 -10.25
CA PRO A 67 -4.02 12.16 -9.47
C PRO A 67 -2.57 12.57 -9.23
N ALA A 68 -2.21 13.82 -9.50
CA ALA A 68 -0.82 14.28 -9.41
C ALA A 68 -0.23 14.09 -8.00
N ILE A 69 -1.07 14.26 -6.97
CA ILE A 69 -0.70 14.12 -5.57
C ILE A 69 -0.17 12.72 -5.21
N LEU A 70 -0.66 11.66 -5.86
CA LEU A 70 -0.19 10.29 -5.63
C LEU A 70 1.26 10.13 -6.11
N GLN A 71 1.58 10.66 -7.28
CA GLN A 71 2.95 10.60 -7.80
C GLN A 71 3.88 11.50 -6.97
N GLU A 72 3.42 12.69 -6.58
CA GLU A 72 4.20 13.62 -5.75
C GLU A 72 4.57 12.99 -4.39
N ALA A 73 3.62 12.38 -3.69
CA ALA A 73 3.87 11.72 -2.42
C ALA A 73 4.83 10.51 -2.57
N LEU A 74 4.67 9.71 -3.63
CA LEU A 74 5.56 8.58 -3.92
C LEU A 74 6.98 9.05 -4.24
N ASP A 75 7.13 10.10 -5.06
CA ASP A 75 8.43 10.68 -5.42
C ASP A 75 9.15 11.25 -4.19
N ILE A 76 8.43 11.86 -3.24
CA ILE A 76 9.02 12.35 -1.98
C ILE A 76 9.61 11.20 -1.15
N LEU A 77 8.92 10.07 -1.04
CA LEU A 77 9.40 8.91 -0.29
C LEU A 77 10.66 8.30 -0.93
N TRP A 78 10.69 8.21 -2.27
CA TRP A 78 11.89 7.78 -2.99
C TRP A 78 13.04 8.77 -2.87
N ASP A 79 12.78 10.07 -3.00
CA ASP A 79 13.79 11.12 -2.81
C ASP A 79 14.38 11.09 -1.40
N TYR A 80 13.56 10.79 -0.39
CA TYR A 80 14.05 10.55 0.96
C TYR A 80 14.95 9.31 1.05
N LEU A 81 14.50 8.15 0.53
CA LEU A 81 15.30 6.91 0.53
C LEU A 81 16.65 7.05 -0.16
N GLU A 82 16.70 7.84 -1.24
CA GLU A 82 17.92 8.11 -2.02
C GLU A 82 18.76 9.27 -1.45
N GLY A 83 18.35 9.86 -0.32
CA GLY A 83 19.07 10.96 0.32
C GLY A 83 19.02 12.28 -0.45
N ARG A 84 18.10 12.43 -1.41
CA ARG A 84 17.87 13.67 -2.16
C ARG A 84 17.04 14.70 -1.40
N LYS A 85 16.22 14.24 -0.44
CA LYS A 85 15.32 15.11 0.33
C LYS A 85 15.40 14.82 1.83
N ALA A 86 15.47 15.86 2.65
CA ALA A 86 15.42 15.74 4.09
C ALA A 86 13.97 15.83 4.60
N PRO A 87 13.63 15.22 5.75
CA PRO A 87 12.30 15.28 6.35
C PRO A 87 11.75 16.71 6.52
N SER A 88 12.61 17.65 6.90
CA SER A 88 12.27 19.08 7.02
C SER A 88 11.81 19.72 5.70
N ASP A 89 12.14 19.14 4.55
CA ASP A 89 11.73 19.65 3.23
C ASP A 89 10.30 19.23 2.85
N PHE A 90 9.70 18.28 3.57
CA PHE A 90 8.36 17.76 3.27
C PHE A 90 7.44 17.57 4.48
N GLN A 91 7.89 17.84 5.72
CA GLN A 91 7.04 17.70 6.90
C GLN A 91 5.71 18.47 6.80
N ASP A 92 5.70 19.67 6.21
CA ASP A 92 4.47 20.44 6.03
C ASP A 92 3.52 19.76 5.03
N PHE A 93 4.08 19.15 3.98
CA PHE A 93 3.32 18.38 3.01
C PHE A 93 2.74 17.11 3.65
N ALA A 94 3.55 16.38 4.43
CA ALA A 94 3.13 15.17 5.13
C ALA A 94 1.94 15.43 6.06
N ASN A 95 2.05 16.45 6.93
CA ASN A 95 0.98 16.81 7.87
C ASN A 95 -0.31 17.23 7.15
N ASN A 96 -0.21 18.04 6.08
CA ASN A 96 -1.40 18.45 5.33
C ASN A 96 -2.03 17.30 4.54
N LEU A 97 -1.21 16.40 3.98
CA LEU A 97 -1.71 15.24 3.26
C LEU A 97 -2.41 14.27 4.21
N TYR A 98 -1.85 14.04 5.40
CA TYR A 98 -2.46 13.21 6.43
C TYR A 98 -3.79 13.80 6.92
N ALA A 99 -3.85 15.13 7.14
CA ALA A 99 -5.11 15.81 7.45
C ALA A 99 -6.18 15.59 6.37
N ALA A 100 -5.78 15.62 5.09
CA ALA A 100 -6.68 15.42 3.97
C ALA A 100 -7.23 13.98 3.92
N THR A 101 -6.40 12.98 4.24
CA THR A 101 -6.83 11.57 4.28
C THR A 101 -7.72 11.30 5.49
N LEU A 102 -7.44 11.87 6.67
CA LEU A 102 -8.33 11.80 7.84
C LEU A 102 -9.69 12.45 7.58
N ASN A 103 -9.71 13.63 6.96
CA ASN A 103 -10.96 14.29 6.58
C ASN A 103 -11.82 13.42 5.66
N TYR A 104 -11.20 12.76 4.68
CA TYR A 104 -11.93 11.87 3.78
C TYR A 104 -12.40 10.58 4.46
N ASN A 105 -11.52 9.89 5.19
CA ASN A 105 -11.78 8.56 5.73
C ASN A 105 -12.73 8.57 6.93
N VAL A 106 -12.57 9.55 7.83
CA VAL A 106 -13.29 9.58 9.11
C VAL A 106 -14.04 10.89 9.37
N GLY A 107 -13.97 11.85 8.44
CA GLY A 107 -14.69 13.12 8.57
C GLY A 107 -14.08 14.06 9.60
N GLU A 108 -12.78 13.92 9.89
CA GLU A 108 -12.09 14.76 10.86
C GLU A 108 -12.08 16.23 10.43
N GLU A 109 -12.28 17.13 11.39
CA GLU A 109 -12.26 18.56 11.12
C GLU A 109 -10.84 19.02 10.78
N ILE A 110 -10.70 19.72 9.66
CA ILE A 110 -9.44 20.29 9.21
C ILE A 110 -9.44 21.81 9.37
N THR A 111 -8.26 22.37 9.62
CA THR A 111 -8.05 23.82 9.70
C THR A 111 -8.25 24.50 8.35
N ASP A 112 -8.45 25.83 8.34
CA ASP A 112 -8.57 26.60 7.10
C ASP A 112 -7.36 26.40 6.15
N ALA A 113 -6.14 26.32 6.70
CA ALA A 113 -4.93 26.09 5.92
C ALA A 113 -4.89 24.68 5.29
N GLN A 114 -5.35 23.67 6.02
CA GLN A 114 -5.46 22.30 5.51
C GLN A 114 -6.58 22.19 4.47
N ALA A 115 -7.67 22.94 4.63
CA ALA A 115 -8.73 23.02 3.63
C ALA A 115 -8.23 23.67 2.32
N GLU A 116 -7.44 24.75 2.42
CA GLU A 116 -6.78 25.35 1.26
C GLU A 116 -5.83 24.37 0.55
N PHE A 117 -5.07 23.57 1.32
CA PHE A 117 -4.26 22.49 0.76
C PHE A 117 -5.13 21.44 0.05
N TYR A 118 -6.19 20.98 0.71
CA TYR A 118 -7.12 19.99 0.17
C TYR A 118 -7.69 20.44 -1.18
N GLU A 119 -8.30 21.63 -1.23
CA GLU A 119 -8.93 22.16 -2.44
C GLU A 119 -7.94 22.33 -3.61
N LYS A 120 -6.67 22.63 -3.29
CA LYS A 120 -5.65 22.88 -4.29
C LYS A 120 -5.00 21.60 -4.82
N HIS A 121 -4.82 20.59 -3.97
CA HIS A 121 -3.99 19.43 -4.26
C HIS A 121 -4.77 18.12 -4.43
N ILE A 122 -5.96 18.01 -3.85
CA ILE A 122 -6.78 16.78 -3.92
C ILE A 122 -7.77 16.89 -5.06
N ASP A 123 -7.46 16.22 -6.17
CA ASP A 123 -8.32 16.08 -7.35
C ASP A 123 -8.94 14.67 -7.47
N ILE A 124 -8.93 13.90 -6.39
CA ILE A 124 -9.47 12.54 -6.33
C ILE A 124 -11.00 12.59 -6.15
N PRO A 125 -11.79 12.04 -7.10
CA PRO A 125 -13.24 12.02 -6.95
C PRO A 125 -13.68 11.19 -5.75
N TRP A 126 -14.75 11.63 -5.07
CA TRP A 126 -15.39 10.84 -4.01
C TRP A 126 -15.80 9.46 -4.52
N GLY A 127 -15.52 8.41 -3.73
CA GLY A 127 -15.79 7.02 -4.11
C GLY A 127 -14.73 6.38 -5.00
N SER A 128 -13.59 7.04 -5.24
CA SER A 128 -12.44 6.45 -5.94
C SER A 128 -11.58 5.63 -4.98
N THR A 129 -12.10 4.49 -4.53
CA THR A 129 -11.55 3.69 -3.41
C THR A 129 -10.06 3.35 -3.57
N CYS A 130 -9.63 2.94 -4.76
CA CYS A 130 -8.22 2.57 -5.01
C CYS A 130 -7.28 3.78 -4.89
N GLU A 131 -7.65 4.92 -5.49
CA GLU A 131 -6.86 6.14 -5.41
C GLU A 131 -6.75 6.65 -3.97
N TRP A 132 -7.85 6.63 -3.21
CA TRP A 132 -7.84 7.04 -1.80
C TRP A 132 -7.08 6.06 -0.89
N GLN A 133 -7.10 4.76 -1.18
CA GLN A 133 -6.30 3.79 -0.43
C GLN A 133 -4.81 4.07 -0.60
N ILE A 134 -4.33 4.24 -1.84
CA ILE A 134 -2.91 4.57 -2.06
C ILE A 134 -2.56 5.90 -1.40
N LEU A 135 -3.43 6.90 -1.49
CA LEU A 135 -3.17 8.19 -0.85
C LEU A 135 -3.03 8.05 0.68
N THR A 136 -3.89 7.25 1.30
CA THR A 136 -3.87 6.96 2.74
C THR A 136 -2.54 6.30 3.11
N TRP A 137 -2.16 5.23 2.42
CA TRP A 137 -0.90 4.55 2.66
C TRP A 137 0.31 5.48 2.50
N LEU A 138 0.37 6.25 1.41
CA LEU A 138 1.44 7.23 1.20
C LEU A 138 1.47 8.30 2.30
N SER A 139 0.32 8.76 2.78
CA SER A 139 0.23 9.76 3.86
C SER A 139 0.77 9.22 5.18
N VAL A 140 0.45 7.96 5.52
CA VAL A 140 0.95 7.28 6.71
C VAL A 140 2.46 7.13 6.63
N LEU A 141 3.00 6.60 5.53
CA LEU A 141 4.45 6.44 5.36
C LEU A 141 5.21 7.77 5.47
N LEU A 142 4.66 8.85 4.91
CA LEU A 142 5.26 10.18 5.03
C LEU A 142 5.29 10.65 6.50
N MET A 143 4.21 10.43 7.25
CA MET A 143 4.14 10.77 8.67
C MET A 143 5.12 9.95 9.51
N GLU A 144 5.19 8.64 9.30
CA GLU A 144 6.16 7.76 9.97
C GLU A 144 7.60 8.22 9.71
N VAL A 145 7.95 8.53 8.46
CA VAL A 145 9.28 9.02 8.10
C VAL A 145 9.60 10.34 8.81
N VAL A 146 8.65 11.27 8.87
CA VAL A 146 8.82 12.54 9.61
C VAL A 146 9.01 12.26 11.09
N ALA A 147 8.24 11.35 11.68
CA ALA A 147 8.26 11.04 13.09
C ALA A 147 9.60 10.41 13.53
N ILE A 148 10.03 9.33 12.87
CA ILE A 148 11.31 8.66 13.19
C ILE A 148 12.53 9.55 12.99
N SER A 149 12.38 10.60 12.18
CA SER A 149 13.43 11.58 11.91
C SER A 149 13.41 12.78 12.86
N GLY A 150 12.47 12.83 13.82
CA GLY A 150 12.29 13.93 14.76
C GLY A 150 11.80 15.23 14.12
N GLY A 151 11.03 15.12 13.02
CA GLY A 151 10.43 16.26 12.33
C GLY A 151 9.22 16.84 13.06
N ARG A 152 8.64 17.91 12.51
CA ARG A 152 7.41 18.51 13.04
C ARG A 152 6.20 17.62 12.73
N LEU A 153 5.44 17.30 13.76
CA LEU A 153 4.18 16.55 13.67
C LEU A 153 3.06 17.41 14.25
N ASP A 154 1.93 17.44 13.57
CA ASP A 154 0.73 18.18 13.99
C ASP A 154 -0.33 17.24 14.61
N PHE A 155 -0.03 15.94 14.73
CA PHE A 155 -0.93 14.88 15.19
C PHE A 155 -0.31 14.12 16.37
N GLU A 156 -1.01 14.09 17.51
CA GLU A 156 -0.52 13.54 18.77
C GLU A 156 -0.15 12.05 18.67
N GLU A 157 -0.84 11.27 17.84
CA GLU A 157 -0.57 9.84 17.67
C GLU A 157 0.82 9.53 17.09
N TYR A 158 1.45 10.51 16.43
CA TYR A 158 2.82 10.40 15.95
C TYR A 158 3.85 11.04 16.90
N GLU A 159 3.44 11.85 17.89
CA GLU A 159 4.38 12.54 18.78
C GLU A 159 5.23 11.59 19.64
N GLU A 160 4.67 10.44 20.00
CA GLU A 160 5.35 9.36 20.73
C GLU A 160 5.74 8.18 19.81
N TYR A 161 5.76 8.39 18.49
CA TYR A 161 6.10 7.34 17.54
C TYR A 161 7.60 7.04 17.57
N GLU A 162 7.96 6.04 18.37
CA GLU A 162 9.33 5.50 18.48
C GLU A 162 9.53 4.21 17.67
N GLN A 163 8.54 3.84 16.85
CA GLN A 163 8.55 2.60 16.05
C GLN A 163 9.27 2.83 14.73
N ASP A 164 9.77 1.76 14.11
CA ASP A 164 10.22 1.81 12.72
C ASP A 164 9.00 1.82 11.78
N VAL A 165 9.17 2.34 10.55
CA VAL A 165 8.14 2.33 9.47
C VAL A 165 7.40 1.00 9.41
N ASP A 166 6.07 0.98 9.54
CA ASP A 166 5.29 -0.25 9.66
C ASP A 166 4.80 -0.82 8.32
N PHE A 167 4.07 -1.94 8.39
CA PHE A 167 3.43 -2.60 7.24
C PHE A 167 1.90 -2.71 7.38
N ALA A 168 1.26 -1.93 8.26
CA ALA A 168 -0.16 -2.05 8.58
C ALA A 168 -1.05 -1.79 7.34
N GLU A 169 -0.76 -0.73 6.60
CA GLU A 169 -1.49 -0.36 5.38
C GLU A 169 -1.41 -1.44 4.27
N MET A 170 -0.36 -2.26 4.29
CA MET A 170 -0.22 -3.38 3.36
C MET A 170 -1.18 -4.52 3.70
N GLU A 171 -1.39 -4.81 5.00
CA GLU A 171 -2.39 -5.78 5.43
C GLU A 171 -3.81 -5.32 5.05
N GLU A 172 -4.13 -4.04 5.29
CA GLU A 172 -5.42 -3.46 4.88
C GLU A 172 -5.63 -3.58 3.36
N MET A 173 -4.61 -3.27 2.57
CA MET A 173 -4.65 -3.47 1.11
C MET A 173 -4.86 -4.93 0.71
N LEU A 174 -4.18 -5.88 1.37
CA LEU A 174 -4.35 -7.32 1.10
C LEU A 174 -5.78 -7.79 1.40
N ASN A 175 -6.36 -7.35 2.52
CA ASN A 175 -7.72 -7.70 2.91
C ASN A 175 -8.74 -7.14 1.91
N MET A 176 -8.58 -5.86 1.55
CA MET A 176 -9.44 -5.20 0.57
C MET A 176 -9.34 -5.83 -0.83
N LEU A 177 -8.12 -6.17 -1.27
CA LEU A 177 -7.93 -6.86 -2.55
C LEU A 177 -8.44 -8.29 -2.51
N ALA A 178 -8.36 -9.02 -1.40
CA ALA A 178 -8.93 -10.36 -1.30
C ALA A 178 -10.44 -10.37 -1.66
N ASP A 179 -11.17 -9.34 -1.22
CA ASP A 179 -12.58 -9.14 -1.57
C ASP A 179 -12.75 -8.78 -3.05
N ALA A 180 -11.97 -7.85 -3.58
CA ALA A 180 -12.01 -7.50 -5.01
C ALA A 180 -11.75 -8.73 -5.90
N PHE A 181 -10.86 -9.63 -5.47
CA PHE A 181 -10.53 -10.82 -6.24
C PHE A 181 -11.68 -11.83 -6.34
N ILE A 182 -12.65 -11.82 -5.43
CA ILE A 182 -13.88 -12.61 -5.57
C ILE A 182 -14.55 -12.24 -6.89
N ASP A 183 -14.69 -10.94 -7.16
CA ASP A 183 -15.25 -10.43 -8.40
C ASP A 183 -14.31 -10.65 -9.58
N LEU A 184 -13.01 -10.33 -9.45
CA LEU A 184 -12.04 -10.48 -10.55
C LEU A 184 -12.03 -11.91 -11.12
N THR A 185 -12.12 -12.91 -10.24
CA THR A 185 -12.07 -14.33 -10.58
C THR A 185 -13.44 -14.96 -10.83
N ASN A 186 -14.52 -14.20 -10.67
CA ASN A 186 -15.92 -14.67 -10.70
C ASN A 186 -16.15 -15.85 -9.74
N THR A 187 -15.53 -15.78 -8.56
CA THR A 187 -15.69 -16.80 -7.52
C THR A 187 -17.14 -16.78 -7.00
N PRO A 188 -17.81 -17.93 -6.86
CA PRO A 188 -19.20 -17.96 -6.38
C PRO A 188 -19.33 -17.40 -4.96
N LEU A 189 -20.18 -16.37 -4.81
CA LEU A 189 -20.54 -15.79 -3.52
C LEU A 189 -22.07 -15.86 -3.33
N PRO A 190 -22.59 -16.89 -2.62
CA PRO A 190 -24.03 -17.10 -2.48
C PRO A 190 -24.77 -15.98 -1.73
N SER A 191 -24.10 -15.33 -0.77
CA SER A 191 -24.62 -14.20 -0.01
C SER A 191 -23.50 -13.38 0.61
N ASN A 192 -23.83 -12.22 1.18
CA ASN A 192 -22.90 -11.35 1.91
C ASN A 192 -22.67 -11.79 3.38
N LYS A 193 -23.07 -13.01 3.75
CA LYS A 193 -22.79 -13.51 5.11
C LYS A 193 -21.30 -13.78 5.26
N ALA A 194 -20.76 -13.46 6.44
CA ALA A 194 -19.35 -13.66 6.75
C ALA A 194 -18.85 -15.08 6.40
N SER A 195 -19.62 -16.12 6.71
CA SER A 195 -19.26 -17.50 6.35
C SER A 195 -19.13 -17.75 4.85
N ASP A 196 -19.98 -17.10 4.04
CA ASP A 196 -19.96 -17.25 2.58
C ASP A 196 -18.78 -16.46 1.98
N VAL A 197 -18.49 -15.28 2.52
CA VAL A 197 -17.32 -14.46 2.14
C VAL A 197 -16.02 -15.19 2.46
N MET A 198 -15.87 -15.72 3.69
CA MET A 198 -14.67 -16.48 4.07
C MET A 198 -14.45 -17.70 3.16
N ASN A 199 -15.53 -18.43 2.82
CA ASN A 199 -15.45 -19.57 1.89
C ASN A 199 -15.07 -19.14 0.46
N ALA A 200 -15.51 -17.97 0.01
CA ALA A 200 -15.13 -17.41 -1.28
C ALA A 200 -13.66 -16.96 -1.28
N GLN A 201 -13.21 -16.29 -0.22
CA GLN A 201 -11.80 -15.90 -0.04
C GLN A 201 -10.87 -17.12 -0.04
N GLU A 202 -11.23 -18.20 0.67
CA GLU A 202 -10.44 -19.45 0.64
C GLU A 202 -10.30 -20.03 -0.77
N GLN A 203 -11.32 -19.88 -1.64
CA GLN A 203 -11.25 -20.28 -3.04
C GLN A 203 -10.38 -19.32 -3.85
N VAL A 204 -10.53 -18.01 -3.66
CA VAL A 204 -9.72 -16.96 -4.28
C VAL A 204 -8.23 -17.21 -4.03
N TYR A 205 -7.84 -17.55 -2.80
CA TYR A 205 -6.45 -17.84 -2.43
C TYR A 205 -5.84 -19.01 -3.19
N GLN A 206 -6.67 -19.89 -3.77
CA GLN A 206 -6.22 -21.02 -4.58
C GLN A 206 -6.14 -20.68 -6.08
N THR A 207 -6.60 -19.51 -6.50
CA THR A 207 -6.56 -19.10 -7.90
C THR A 207 -5.14 -18.76 -8.35
N PRO A 208 -4.77 -19.01 -9.62
CA PRO A 208 -3.48 -18.61 -10.15
C PRO A 208 -3.23 -17.10 -10.06
N LEU A 209 -4.28 -16.29 -10.24
CA LEU A 209 -4.21 -14.83 -10.18
C LEU A 209 -3.79 -14.36 -8.79
N PHE A 210 -4.45 -14.85 -7.73
CA PHE A 210 -4.13 -14.45 -6.35
C PHE A 210 -2.75 -14.94 -5.93
N ARG A 211 -2.36 -16.16 -6.32
CA ARG A 211 -1.03 -16.69 -6.02
C ARG A 211 0.08 -15.89 -6.67
N GLN A 212 -0.08 -15.48 -7.93
CA GLN A 212 0.88 -14.60 -8.62
C GLN A 212 0.95 -13.22 -7.95
N PHE A 213 -0.20 -12.69 -7.51
CA PHE A 213 -0.25 -11.42 -6.79
C PHE A 213 0.54 -11.49 -5.47
N ILE A 214 0.34 -12.53 -4.65
CA ILE A 214 1.11 -12.73 -3.42
C ILE A 214 2.60 -12.96 -3.71
N GLU A 215 2.94 -13.73 -4.75
CA GLU A 215 4.34 -13.95 -5.15
C GLU A 215 5.04 -12.62 -5.47
N ARG A 216 4.37 -11.68 -6.15
CA ARG A 216 4.91 -10.35 -6.43
C ARG A 216 5.18 -9.54 -5.17
N ILE A 217 4.27 -9.59 -4.19
CA ILE A 217 4.43 -8.95 -2.87
C ILE A 217 5.62 -9.56 -2.13
N GLN A 218 5.69 -10.89 -2.05
CA GLN A 218 6.80 -11.60 -1.40
C GLN A 218 8.14 -11.25 -2.07
N ASN A 219 8.18 -11.15 -3.40
CA ASN A 219 9.39 -10.78 -4.14
C ASN A 219 9.81 -9.33 -3.85
N GLY A 220 8.88 -8.38 -3.79
CA GLY A 220 9.14 -7.00 -3.37
C GLY A 220 9.79 -6.93 -1.99
N LEU A 221 9.19 -7.57 -0.99
CA LEU A 221 9.73 -7.58 0.37
C LEU A 221 11.12 -8.25 0.46
N LYS A 222 11.32 -9.36 -0.26
CA LYS A 222 12.62 -10.05 -0.30
C LYS A 222 13.71 -9.25 -1.01
N ALA A 223 13.34 -8.53 -2.07
CA ALA A 223 14.25 -7.60 -2.74
C ALA A 223 14.66 -6.48 -1.76
N ALA A 224 13.71 -5.90 -1.02
CA ALA A 224 14.00 -4.87 -0.03
C ALA A 224 14.92 -5.36 1.11
N LEU A 225 14.71 -6.58 1.62
CA LEU A 225 15.58 -7.21 2.64
C LEU A 225 17.03 -7.40 2.18
N SER A 226 17.21 -7.66 0.89
CA SER A 226 18.53 -7.97 0.30
C SER A 226 19.24 -6.75 -0.28
N ALA A 227 18.54 -5.63 -0.42
CA ALA A 227 19.02 -4.45 -1.12
C ALA A 227 19.99 -3.61 -0.28
N THR A 228 21.06 -3.15 -0.90
CA THR A 228 21.89 -2.06 -0.38
C THR A 228 21.41 -0.70 -0.91
N PRO A 229 21.71 0.42 -0.24
CA PRO A 229 21.26 1.75 -0.67
C PRO A 229 21.62 2.10 -2.13
N GLU A 230 22.76 1.62 -2.64
CA GLU A 230 23.18 1.84 -4.02
C GLU A 230 22.28 1.17 -5.07
N GLN A 231 21.47 0.19 -4.65
CA GLN A 231 20.55 -0.55 -5.52
C GLN A 231 19.15 0.07 -5.58
N TYR A 232 18.81 1.01 -4.68
CA TYR A 232 17.48 1.59 -4.59
C TYR A 232 17.01 2.26 -5.89
N PRO A 233 17.83 3.06 -6.60
CA PRO A 233 17.39 3.69 -7.85
C PRO A 233 17.10 2.68 -8.96
N ALA A 234 17.86 1.57 -9.00
CA ALA A 234 17.65 0.52 -9.98
C ALA A 234 16.36 -0.26 -9.67
N LEU A 235 16.09 -0.53 -8.40
CA LEU A 235 14.84 -1.18 -7.97
C LEU A 235 13.62 -0.30 -8.23
N GLN A 236 13.71 1.02 -7.99
CA GLN A 236 12.64 1.96 -8.36
C GLN A 236 12.32 1.85 -9.86
N GLU A 237 13.33 1.91 -10.72
CA GLU A 237 13.15 1.85 -12.17
C GLU A 237 12.63 0.48 -12.65
N GLU A 238 13.01 -0.61 -11.98
CA GLU A 238 12.47 -1.93 -12.27
C GLU A 238 10.99 -2.04 -11.88
N TYR A 239 10.66 -1.71 -10.62
CA TYR A 239 9.34 -1.95 -10.06
C TYR A 239 8.26 -1.01 -10.61
N ARG A 240 8.62 0.19 -11.05
CA ARG A 240 7.67 1.11 -11.70
C ARG A 240 7.19 0.60 -13.07
N GLN A 241 7.90 -0.36 -13.69
CA GLN A 241 7.63 -0.80 -15.06
C GLN A 241 6.54 -1.86 -15.17
N TYR A 242 6.19 -2.54 -14.08
CA TYR A 242 5.18 -3.60 -14.12
C TYR A 242 4.04 -3.37 -13.15
N ALA A 243 2.88 -3.89 -13.51
CA ALA A 243 1.67 -3.87 -12.68
C ALA A 243 1.67 -5.02 -11.67
N ILE A 244 1.09 -4.80 -10.48
CA ILE A 244 0.88 -5.84 -9.47
C ILE A 244 -0.18 -6.87 -9.91
N LEU A 245 -1.13 -6.46 -10.77
CA LEU A 245 -2.07 -7.34 -11.47
C LEU A 245 -1.81 -7.37 -12.98
N PRO A 246 -2.23 -8.41 -13.71
CA PRO A 246 -2.28 -8.35 -15.17
C PRO A 246 -3.20 -7.21 -15.65
N GLU A 247 -2.82 -6.57 -16.76
CA GLU A 247 -3.47 -5.38 -17.33
C GLU A 247 -4.99 -5.57 -17.55
N GLU A 248 -5.40 -6.76 -18.00
CA GLU A 248 -6.82 -7.12 -18.22
C GLU A 248 -7.71 -7.00 -16.98
N TYR A 249 -7.13 -6.99 -15.76
CA TYR A 249 -7.86 -6.82 -14.51
C TYR A 249 -7.83 -5.39 -13.99
N ALA A 250 -7.00 -4.50 -14.54
CA ALA A 250 -6.75 -3.16 -14.01
C ALA A 250 -8.03 -2.31 -14.00
N ALA A 251 -8.77 -2.23 -15.11
CA ALA A 251 -10.03 -1.48 -15.16
C ALA A 251 -11.14 -2.12 -14.31
N LYS A 252 -11.12 -3.45 -14.14
CA LYS A 252 -12.11 -4.16 -13.33
C LYS A 252 -11.88 -3.90 -11.83
N LEU A 253 -10.62 -3.84 -11.40
CA LEU A 253 -10.24 -3.49 -10.02
C LEU A 253 -10.88 -2.17 -9.58
N LEU A 254 -10.80 -1.14 -10.41
CA LEU A 254 -11.41 0.18 -10.14
C LEU A 254 -12.95 0.19 -10.10
N GLY A 255 -13.60 -0.95 -10.35
CA GLY A 255 -15.06 -1.11 -10.28
C GLY A 255 -15.52 -2.15 -9.26
N CYS A 256 -14.59 -2.85 -8.62
CA CYS A 256 -14.87 -3.85 -7.59
C CYS A 256 -14.88 -3.25 -6.17
N LEU A 257 -14.38 -2.03 -6.02
CA LEU A 257 -14.09 -1.35 -4.76
C LEU A 257 -14.82 -0.02 -4.66
#